data_AF-A0A519SR89-F1
#
_entry.id   AF-A0A519SR89-F1
#
_cell.length_a   1.000
_cell.length_b   1.000
_cell.length_c   1.000
_cell.angle_alpha   90.00
_cell.angle_beta   90.00
_cell.angle_gamma   90.00
#
_symmetry.space_group_name_H-M   'P 1'
#
loop_
_entity.id
_entity.type
_entity.pdbx_description
1 polymer ?
#
loop_
_entity_poly.entity_id
_entity_poly.type
_entity_poly.pdbx_seq_one_letter_code
_entity_poly.pdbx_strand_id
1 'polypeptide(L)'
;MDKVKSTHNYFIDFLRFFSSLSVVFFHLNLHNLERNNLYTKISSYGWLGVPSFFVISGYCIMFSIKNSKGWVVFIEKRLLRIFPAYWVSLIFVVLAAFFQKLYTGINSVPII
;
A
#
# COMPACT_ATOMS: atom_id res chain seq x y z
N MET A 1 31.75 22.66 2.75
CA MET A 1 30.89 21.50 3.08
C MET A 1 29.55 21.76 2.44
N ASP A 2 29.44 21.36 1.18
CA ASP A 2 28.27 21.67 0.37
C ASP A 2 27.12 20.79 0.86
N LYS A 3 26.09 21.43 1.43
CA LYS A 3 24.85 20.74 1.77
C LYS A 3 24.25 20.21 0.47
N VAL A 4 24.47 18.93 0.18
CA VAL A 4 23.78 18.20 -0.89
C VAL A 4 22.28 18.36 -0.60
N LYS A 5 21.62 19.25 -1.36
CA LYS A 5 20.19 19.50 -1.26
C LYS A 5 19.51 18.22 -1.73
N SER A 6 18.92 17.47 -0.79
CA SER A 6 18.11 16.29 -1.11
C SER A 6 16.86 16.75 -1.85
N THR A 7 16.95 16.87 -3.17
CA THR A 7 15.80 17.18 -4.03
C THR A 7 14.84 16.00 -3.97
N HIS A 8 13.79 16.14 -3.15
CA HIS A 8 12.75 15.14 -3.04
C HIS A 8 12.01 15.07 -4.39
N ASN A 9 12.00 13.89 -5.00
CA ASN A 9 11.46 13.68 -6.34
C ASN A 9 9.95 13.43 -6.27
N TYR A 10 9.18 14.51 -6.08
CA TYR A 10 7.71 14.49 -6.00
C TYR A 10 7.05 13.72 -7.15
N PHE A 11 7.64 13.75 -8.35
CA PHE A 11 7.16 12.99 -9.50
C PHE A 11 7.12 11.48 -9.24
N ILE A 12 8.16 10.92 -8.59
CA ILE A 12 8.23 9.48 -8.33
C ILE A 12 7.28 9.08 -7.20
N ASP A 13 7.08 9.96 -6.21
CA ASP A 13 6.06 9.75 -5.19
C ASP A 13 4.64 9.82 -5.78
N PHE A 14 4.41 10.72 -6.75
CA PHE A 14 3.15 10.80 -7.50
C PHE A 14 2.87 9.54 -8.32
N LEU A 15 3.88 9.01 -9.03
CA LEU A 15 3.72 7.76 -9.78
C LEU A 15 3.38 6.58 -8.86
N ARG A 16 3.99 6.50 -7.68
CA ARG A 16 3.66 5.47 -6.68
C ARG A 16 2.24 5.62 -6.16
N PHE A 17 1.81 6.85 -5.88
CA PHE A 17 0.44 7.14 -5.47
C PHE A 17 -0.58 6.74 -6.54
N PHE A 18 -0.34 7.09 -7.80
CA PHE A 18 -1.24 6.70 -8.90
C PHE A 18 -1.30 5.18 -9.07
N SER A 19 -0.15 4.52 -8.96
CA SER A 19 -0.05 3.07 -9.06
C SER A 19 -0.81 2.35 -7.94
N SER A 20 -0.66 2.80 -6.68
CA SER A 20 -1.40 2.20 -5.56
C SER A 20 -2.89 2.50 -5.62
N LEU A 21 -3.28 3.70 -6.07
CA LEU A 21 -4.68 4.08 -6.24
C LEU A 21 -5.38 3.20 -7.28
N SER A 22 -4.70 2.86 -8.37
CA SER A 22 -5.20 1.92 -9.39
C SER A 22 -5.50 0.53 -8.79
N VAL A 23 -4.65 0.04 -7.88
CA VAL A 23 -4.85 -1.24 -7.17
C VAL A 23 -6.06 -1.17 -6.22
N VAL A 24 -6.29 -0.03 -5.57
CA VAL A 24 -7.48 0.17 -4.72
C VAL A 24 -8.75 0.10 -5.56
N PHE A 25 -8.79 0.80 -6.70
CA PHE A 25 -9.96 0.73 -7.60
C PHE A 25 -10.22 -0.69 -8.13
N PHE A 26 -9.17 -1.45 -8.43
CA PHE A 26 -9.30 -2.86 -8.82
C PHE A 26 -9.97 -3.70 -7.72
N HIS A 27 -9.53 -3.57 -6.46
CA HIS A 27 -10.09 -4.35 -5.34
C HIS A 27 -11.51 -3.92 -4.96
N LEU A 28 -11.85 -2.62 -5.08
CA LEU A 28 -13.22 -2.13 -4.88
C LEU A 28 -14.19 -2.69 -5.94
N ASN A 29 -13.69 -3.09 -7.11
CA ASN A 29 -14.49 -3.66 -8.18
C ASN A 29 -14.88 -5.12 -7.94
N LEU A 30 -14.18 -5.85 -7.06
CA LEU A 30 -14.27 -7.31 -6.93
C LEU A 30 -15.69 -7.83 -6.65
N HIS A 31 -16.55 -7.05 -6.00
CA HIS A 31 -17.95 -7.41 -5.72
C HIS A 31 -18.97 -7.01 -6.81
N ASN A 32 -18.58 -6.29 -7.86
CA ASN A 32 -19.49 -5.71 -8.86
C ASN A 32 -19.31 -6.29 -10.27
N LEU A 33 -18.79 -7.52 -10.40
CA LEU A 33 -18.44 -8.15 -11.68
C LEU A 33 -19.60 -8.26 -12.68
N GLU A 34 -20.84 -8.28 -12.22
CA GLU A 34 -22.02 -8.45 -13.08
C GLU A 34 -22.48 -7.14 -13.77
N ARG A 35 -21.94 -5.98 -13.37
CA ARG A 35 -22.39 -4.68 -13.88
C ARG A 35 -21.50 -4.20 -15.03
N ASN A 36 -22.01 -4.20 -16.26
CA ASN A 36 -21.30 -3.72 -17.45
C ASN A 36 -21.27 -2.18 -17.54
N ASN A 37 -20.54 -1.55 -16.63
CA ASN A 37 -20.35 -0.10 -16.57
C ASN A 37 -18.94 0.30 -17.01
N LEU A 38 -18.75 1.57 -17.40
CA LEU A 38 -17.43 2.12 -17.73
C LEU A 38 -16.42 1.90 -16.58
N TYR A 39 -16.89 2.02 -15.34
CA TYR A 39 -16.10 1.81 -14.13
C TYR A 39 -15.53 0.38 -14.01
N THR A 40 -16.29 -0.66 -14.35
CA THR A 40 -15.82 -2.06 -14.27
C THR A 40 -14.80 -2.37 -15.35
N LYS A 41 -14.98 -1.83 -16.56
CA LYS A 41 -13.97 -1.91 -17.63
C LYS A 41 -12.66 -1.24 -17.25
N ILE A 42 -12.70 -0.02 -16.71
CA ILE A 42 -11.48 0.72 -16.34
C ILE A 42 -10.78 0.04 -15.15
N SER A 43 -11.55 -0.36 -14.13
CA SER A 43 -11.00 -0.97 -12.93
C SER A 43 -10.33 -2.32 -13.21
N SER A 44 -10.76 -3.06 -14.25
CA SER A 44 -10.14 -4.33 -14.65
C SER A 44 -8.64 -4.21 -14.99
N TYR A 45 -8.22 -3.05 -15.51
CA TYR A 45 -6.81 -2.78 -15.82
C TYR A 45 -5.96 -2.47 -14.58
N GLY A 46 -6.58 -2.28 -13.41
CA GLY A 46 -5.86 -1.93 -12.18
C GLY A 46 -4.93 -3.02 -11.64
N TRP A 47 -5.00 -4.24 -12.20
CA TRP A 47 -4.00 -5.29 -11.94
C TRP A 47 -2.56 -4.83 -12.29
N LEU A 48 -2.41 -3.97 -13.31
CA LEU A 48 -1.13 -3.38 -13.72
C LEU A 48 -0.53 -2.42 -12.69
N GLY A 49 -1.34 -1.95 -11.73
CA GLY A 49 -0.89 -1.08 -10.65
C GLY A 49 0.09 -1.77 -9.71
N VAL A 50 -0.03 -3.08 -9.50
CA VAL A 50 0.89 -3.85 -8.63
C VAL A 50 2.30 -3.91 -9.22
N PRO A 51 2.53 -4.42 -10.44
CA PRO A 51 3.87 -4.49 -11.02
C PRO A 51 4.49 -3.10 -11.21
N SER A 52 3.70 -2.10 -11.62
CA SER A 52 4.19 -0.72 -11.76
C SER A 52 4.69 -0.15 -10.43
N PHE A 53 3.94 -0.35 -9.34
CA PHE A 53 4.32 0.13 -8.01
C PHE A 53 5.63 -0.50 -7.53
N PHE A 54 5.79 -1.81 -7.75
CA PHE A 54 7.00 -2.53 -7.37
C PHE A 54 8.23 -2.08 -8.14
N VAL A 55 8.13 -1.88 -9.46
CA VAL A 55 9.25 -1.41 -10.29
C VAL A 55 9.71 -0.01 -9.87
N ILE A 56 8.77 0.93 -9.70
CA ILE A 56 9.09 2.30 -9.29
C ILE A 56 9.70 2.31 -7.88
N SER A 57 9.11 1.53 -6.96
CA SER A 57 9.65 1.41 -5.60
C SER A 57 11.04 0.81 -5.61
N GLY A 58 11.27 -0.25 -6.40
CA GLY A 58 12.56 -0.91 -6.63
C GLY A 58 13.66 0.06 -7.06
N TYR A 59 13.36 0.94 -8.02
CA TYR A 59 14.26 2.01 -8.43
C TYR A 59 14.66 2.91 -7.25
N CYS A 60 13.69 3.36 -6.44
CA CYS A 60 13.97 4.17 -5.25
C CYS A 60 14.77 3.42 -4.19
N ILE A 61 14.53 2.11 -4.01
CA ILE A 61 15.29 1.25 -3.08
C ILE A 61 16.77 1.29 -3.48
N MET A 62 17.06 1.02 -4.75
CA MET A 62 18.43 0.92 -5.25
C MET A 62 19.16 2.27 -5.14
N PHE A 63 18.50 3.37 -5.49
CA PHE A 63 19.06 4.71 -5.33
C PHE A 63 19.32 5.06 -3.86
N SER A 64 18.44 4.64 -2.95
CA SER A 64 18.61 4.87 -1.52
C SER A 64 19.73 4.01 -0.91
N ILE A 65 19.98 2.79 -1.41
CA ILE A 65 21.09 1.94 -0.95
C ILE A 65 22.42 2.59 -1.34
N LYS A 66 22.56 3.06 -2.59
CA LYS A 66 23.78 3.73 -3.07
C LYS A 66 24.18 4.95 -2.22
N ASN A 67 23.20 5.64 -1.65
CA ASN A 67 23.41 6.83 -0.81
C ASN A 67 23.46 6.52 0.70
N SER A 68 23.34 5.26 1.11
CA SER A 68 23.32 4.87 2.53
C SER A 68 24.72 4.52 3.03
N LYS A 69 25.00 4.83 4.30
CA LYS A 69 26.27 4.48 4.97
C LYS A 69 26.41 2.97 5.31
N GLY A 70 25.44 2.13 4.91
CA GLY A 70 25.41 0.70 5.19
C GLY A 70 24.00 0.10 5.11
N TRP A 71 23.92 -1.20 4.79
CA TRP A 71 22.65 -1.92 4.56
C TRP A 71 21.79 -2.05 5.83
N VAL A 72 22.42 -2.16 7.01
CA VAL A 72 21.71 -2.25 8.30
C VAL A 72 20.91 -0.97 8.59
N VAL A 73 21.55 0.19 8.45
CA VAL A 73 20.91 1.51 8.65
C VAL A 73 19.78 1.73 7.64
N PHE A 74 19.91 1.18 6.43
CA PHE A 74 18.87 1.23 5.42
C PHE A 74 17.63 0.41 5.80
N ILE A 75 17.83 -0.82 6.30
CA ILE A 75 16.74 -1.70 6.74
C ILE A 75 16.04 -1.09 7.96
N GLU A 76 16.77 -0.62 8.96
CA GLU A 76 16.22 0.01 10.16
C GLU A 76 15.30 1.19 9.81
N LYS A 77 15.76 2.09 8.94
CA LYS A 77 14.94 3.24 8.46
C LYS A 77 13.68 2.81 7.72
N ARG A 78 13.69 1.66 7.04
CA ARG A 78 12.50 1.12 6.37
C ARG A 78 11.54 0.50 7.35
N LEU A 79 12.05 -0.28 8.29
CA LEU A 79 11.26 -0.90 9.34
C LEU A 79 10.52 0.16 10.16
N LEU A 80 11.22 1.19 10.63
CA LEU A 80 10.63 2.31 11.37
C LEU A 80 9.55 3.09 10.57
N ARG A 81 9.55 2.98 9.24
CA ARG A 81 8.51 3.57 8.39
C ARG A 81 7.31 2.66 8.17
N ILE A 82 7.51 1.35 8.09
CA ILE A 82 6.45 0.36 7.80
C ILE A 82 5.69 -0.02 9.08
N PHE A 83 6.39 -0.22 10.20
CA PHE A 83 5.78 -0.65 11.46
C PHE A 83 4.66 0.27 11.97
N PRO A 84 4.78 1.61 11.93
CA PRO A 84 3.70 2.48 12.39
C PRO A 84 2.40 2.27 11.60
N ALA A 85 2.49 2.16 10.27
CA ALA A 85 1.33 1.92 9.43
C ALA A 85 0.73 0.52 9.65
N TYR A 86 1.57 -0.48 9.91
CA TYR A 86 1.13 -1.84 10.25
C TYR A 86 0.34 -1.88 11.57
N TRP A 87 0.82 -1.23 12.63
CA TRP A 87 0.10 -1.20 13.90
C TRP A 87 -1.24 -0.47 13.78
N VAL A 88 -1.28 0.63 13.03
CA VAL A 88 -2.52 1.36 12.76
C VAL A 88 -3.51 0.50 11.99
N SER A 89 -3.08 -0.20 10.94
CA SER A 89 -3.97 -1.08 10.17
C SER A 89 -4.47 -2.26 11.00
N LEU A 90 -3.61 -2.84 11.85
CA LEU A 90 -3.98 -3.93 12.76
C LEU A 90 -5.06 -3.48 13.74
N ILE A 91 -4.87 -2.34 14.41
CA ILE A 91 -5.87 -1.78 15.33
C ILE A 91 -7.18 -1.53 14.60
N PHE A 92 -7.12 -0.95 13.40
CA PHE A 92 -8.32 -0.68 12.59
C PHE A 92 -9.09 -1.97 12.26
N VAL A 93 -8.41 -3.03 11.82
CA VAL A 93 -9.03 -4.32 11.51
C VAL A 93 -9.62 -4.97 12.76
N VAL A 94 -8.91 -4.96 13.89
CA VAL A 94 -9.39 -5.50 15.16
C VAL A 94 -10.64 -4.75 15.64
N LEU A 95 -10.62 -3.41 15.58
CA LEU A 95 -11.79 -2.59 15.92
C LEU A 95 -12.96 -2.88 14.99
N ALA A 96 -12.74 -2.92 13.67
CA ALA A 96 -13.78 -3.24 12.71
C ALA A 96 -14.42 -4.61 12.98
N ALA A 97 -13.60 -5.63 13.25
CA ALA A 97 -14.09 -6.97 13.60
C ALA A 97 -14.84 -6.97 14.95
N PHE A 98 -14.36 -6.22 15.95
CA PHE A 98 -15.02 -6.07 17.24
C PHE A 98 -16.38 -5.36 17.13
N PHE A 99 -16.45 -4.26 16.38
CA PHE A 99 -17.70 -3.54 16.10
C PHE A 99 -18.68 -4.41 15.30
N GLN A 100 -18.19 -5.15 14.29
CA GLN A 100 -19.01 -6.10 13.56
C GLN A 100 -19.59 -7.17 14.48
N LYS A 101 -18.78 -7.70 15.41
CA LYS A 101 -19.23 -8.66 16.42
C LYS A 101 -20.29 -8.08 17.34
N LEU A 102 -20.13 -6.84 17.82
CA LEU A 102 -21.13 -6.15 18.65
C LEU A 102 -22.44 -5.90 17.89
N TYR A 103 -22.37 -5.51 16.62
CA TYR A 103 -23.56 -5.20 15.82
C TYR A 103 -24.36 -6.46 15.45
N THR A 104 -23.67 -7.56 15.14
CA THR A 104 -24.33 -8.78 14.65
C THR A 104 -24.76 -9.69 15.81
N GLY A 105 -24.13 -9.59 16.99
CA GLY A 105 -24.50 -10.37 18.18
C GLY A 105 -24.21 -11.88 18.08
N ILE A 106 -23.66 -12.35 16.97
CA ILE A 106 -23.38 -13.76 16.69
C ILE A 106 -21.90 -14.05 16.96
N ASN A 107 -21.62 -14.99 17.85
CA ASN A 107 -20.29 -15.60 17.99
C ASN A 107 -20.11 -16.71 16.94
N SER A 108 -20.28 -16.41 15.64
CA SER A 108 -19.92 -17.35 14.59
C SER A 108 -18.42 -17.25 14.33
N VAL A 109 -17.62 -17.70 15.31
CA VAL A 109 -16.34 -18.34 15.01
C VAL A 109 -16.72 -19.78 14.71
N PRO A 110 -16.73 -20.23 13.44
CA PRO A 110 -16.72 -21.65 13.18
C PRO A 110 -15.40 -22.16 13.75
N ILE A 111 -15.49 -22.95 14.80
CA ILE A 111 -14.38 -23.75 15.31
C ILE A 111 -14.09 -24.74 14.19
N ILE A 112 -13.08 -24.45 13.38
CA ILE A 112 -12.37 -25.45 12.57
C ILE A 112 -11.19 -25.94 13.41
#